data_AF-A0AAW5FT40-F1
#
_entry.id   AF-A0AAW5FT40-F1
#
_cell.length_a   1.000
_cell.length_b   1.000
_cell.length_c   1.000
_cell.angle_alpha   90.00
_cell.angle_beta   90.00
_cell.angle_gamma   90.00
#
_symmetry.space_group_name_H-M   'P 1'
#
loop_
_entity.id
_entity.type
_entity.pdbx_description
1 polymer ?
#
loop_
_entity_poly.entity_id
_entity_poly.type
_entity_poly.pdbx_seq_one_letter_code
_entity_poly.pdbx_strand_id
1 'polypeptide(L)'
;MFADIGGGWNTALVVGDAQSMIDDANGGNDTIVADAHGTVYTTVSAFGDVAGDMSGNAQGGHDDITGSIGWRGGANQFAGDAGGSMIDTSHGGNDTLDVSVLTMDGGATVSGDAIGALRGLAQGGNDNMTVTLNGDSAIAGATLSGDSSTSLMDLTQGGDDVLTVKIEGQYADAVSSVYGDAPTMAGHSHGGNDILNGAVGRDFMYGDAGIYEPATPGSITGGSDTLNGGAGDDWMWGGGNSDFFAFSTGSGNDTIADFDQGNKAVGSTAAEHDLIDVQDYGFADWAALSSLISDNASGDAVIHLSSNDSITLDGIHAANLHPTDFII
;
A
#
# COMPACT_ATOMS: atom_id res chain seq x y z
N MET A 1 4.22 11.37 22.24
CA MET A 1 3.26 12.45 22.56
C MET A 1 1.82 11.93 22.65
N PHE A 2 0.93 12.50 23.49
CA PHE A 2 -0.50 12.15 23.53
C PHE A 2 -1.37 13.41 23.31
N ALA A 3 -2.27 13.38 22.32
CA ALA A 3 -3.20 14.46 22.00
C ALA A 3 -4.64 13.94 21.97
N ASP A 4 -5.46 14.33 22.96
CA ASP A 4 -6.92 14.13 22.99
C ASP A 4 -7.60 15.36 22.38
N ILE A 5 -8.25 15.16 21.23
CA ILE A 5 -8.87 16.23 20.46
C ILE A 5 -10.37 16.20 20.75
N GLY A 6 -10.84 17.14 21.57
CA GLY A 6 -12.26 17.31 21.89
C GLY A 6 -12.94 18.44 21.10
N GLY A 7 -14.16 18.20 20.59
CA GLY A 7 -14.97 19.20 19.88
C GLY A 7 -14.85 19.13 18.35
N GLY A 8 -15.44 20.08 17.62
CA GLY A 8 -15.42 20.09 16.15
C GLY A 8 -14.89 21.39 15.55
N TRP A 9 -14.43 21.33 14.28
CA TRP A 9 -13.73 22.38 13.52
C TRP A 9 -12.29 22.67 13.96
N ASN A 10 -11.52 21.63 14.29
CA ASN A 10 -10.14 21.78 14.76
C ASN A 10 -9.14 21.22 13.74
N THR A 11 -7.90 21.71 13.79
CA THR A 11 -6.74 21.05 13.16
C THR A 11 -5.83 20.60 14.29
N ALA A 12 -5.46 19.33 14.29
CA ALA A 12 -4.45 18.78 15.17
C ALA A 12 -3.20 18.45 14.36
N LEU A 13 -2.09 19.06 14.72
CA LEU A 13 -0.77 18.74 14.21
C LEU A 13 0.05 18.20 15.37
N VAL A 14 0.50 16.96 15.25
CA VAL A 14 1.39 16.29 16.20
C VAL A 14 2.67 15.95 15.48
N VAL A 15 3.80 16.32 16.08
CA VAL A 15 5.13 16.11 15.52
C VAL A 15 6.00 15.65 16.68
N GLY A 16 6.74 14.55 16.54
CA GLY A 16 7.56 14.01 17.62
C GLY A 16 8.72 14.94 17.97
N ASP A 17 9.47 15.39 16.95
CA ASP A 17 10.69 16.17 17.19
C ASP A 17 10.63 17.64 16.76
N ALA A 18 10.64 17.89 15.45
CA ALA A 18 11.11 19.16 14.92
C ALA A 18 10.17 19.75 13.85
N GLN A 19 10.28 21.05 13.63
CA GLN A 19 9.62 21.67 12.47
C GLN A 19 10.45 21.61 11.19
N SER A 20 11.74 21.30 11.30
CA SER A 20 12.66 21.18 10.16
C SER A 20 13.86 20.31 10.55
N MET A 21 14.24 19.39 9.65
CA MET A 21 15.41 18.53 9.78
C MET A 21 16.29 18.66 8.53
N ILE A 22 17.51 19.15 8.73
CA ILE A 22 18.47 19.48 7.66
C ILE A 22 19.87 19.01 8.04
N ASP A 23 20.71 18.79 7.03
CA ASP A 23 22.10 18.35 7.17
C ASP A 23 22.18 17.05 7.99
N ASP A 24 22.90 17.01 9.10
CA ASP A 24 23.11 15.79 9.89
C ASP A 24 22.12 15.69 11.09
N ALA A 25 20.91 16.21 10.93
CA ALA A 25 19.86 16.09 11.96
C ALA A 25 19.47 14.62 12.19
N ASN A 26 19.11 14.28 13.43
CA ASN A 26 18.63 12.94 13.76
C ASN A 26 17.30 13.10 14.49
N GLY A 27 16.29 12.44 13.93
CA GLY A 27 15.01 12.14 14.54
C GLY A 27 15.18 11.10 15.65
N GLY A 28 14.24 11.08 16.57
CA GLY A 28 14.21 10.19 17.70
C GLY A 28 12.98 9.31 17.65
N ASN A 29 13.11 8.09 18.14
CA ASN A 29 12.00 7.15 18.21
C ASN A 29 10.87 7.67 19.12
N ASP A 30 9.74 7.98 18.51
CA ASP A 30 8.60 8.63 19.12
C ASP A 30 7.38 7.72 19.18
N THR A 31 6.69 7.74 20.33
CA THR A 31 5.37 7.12 20.46
C THR A 31 4.32 8.20 20.38
N ILE A 32 3.59 8.31 19.27
CA ILE A 32 2.56 9.33 19.04
C ILE A 32 1.17 8.71 19.17
N VAL A 33 0.29 9.38 19.92
CA VAL A 33 -1.14 9.05 19.96
C VAL A 33 -1.94 10.30 19.65
N ALA A 34 -2.62 10.30 18.51
CA ALA A 34 -3.49 11.37 18.04
C ALA A 34 -4.94 10.88 17.99
N ASP A 35 -5.69 11.13 19.07
CA ASP A 35 -7.04 10.59 19.25
C ASP A 35 -8.12 11.66 18.94
N ALA A 36 -8.84 11.49 17.84
CA ALA A 36 -9.92 12.37 17.41
C ALA A 36 -11.28 11.68 17.22
N HIS A 37 -11.48 10.46 17.71
CA HIS A 37 -12.71 9.66 17.49
C HIS A 37 -14.01 10.38 17.86
N GLY A 38 -13.98 11.23 18.90
CA GLY A 38 -15.14 12.00 19.39
C GLY A 38 -15.41 13.32 18.66
N THR A 39 -14.67 13.62 17.59
CA THR A 39 -14.71 14.92 16.91
C THR A 39 -15.60 14.95 15.68
N VAL A 40 -15.92 16.15 15.19
CA VAL A 40 -16.57 16.37 13.90
C VAL A 40 -15.82 17.47 13.12
N TYR A 41 -15.54 17.29 11.83
CA TYR A 41 -14.78 18.25 11.01
C TYR A 41 -13.38 18.57 11.56
N THR A 42 -12.68 17.54 12.04
CA THR A 42 -11.29 17.68 12.50
C THR A 42 -10.35 17.08 11.47
N THR A 43 -9.28 17.81 11.15
CA THR A 43 -8.14 17.26 10.42
C THR A 43 -7.06 16.86 11.41
N VAL A 44 -6.60 15.61 11.32
CA VAL A 44 -5.48 15.10 12.10
C VAL A 44 -4.26 14.93 11.18
N SER A 45 -3.15 15.55 11.57
CA SER A 45 -1.84 15.38 10.97
C SER A 45 -0.87 14.91 12.05
N ALA A 46 -0.28 13.74 11.90
CA ALA A 46 0.70 13.20 12.83
C ALA A 46 1.94 12.73 12.06
N PHE A 47 3.10 13.24 12.44
CA PHE A 47 4.39 12.95 11.80
C PHE A 47 5.38 12.58 12.90
N GLY A 48 6.11 11.48 12.77
CA GLY A 48 7.03 11.03 13.81
C GLY A 48 8.16 12.02 14.04
N ASP A 49 8.86 12.45 13.01
CA ASP A 49 10.00 13.36 13.20
C ASP A 49 9.70 14.81 12.89
N VAL A 50 9.23 15.10 11.67
CA VAL A 50 9.23 16.48 11.16
C VAL A 50 7.94 16.85 10.45
N ALA A 51 7.46 18.08 10.72
CA ALA A 51 6.26 18.60 10.08
C ALA A 51 6.41 18.90 8.58
N GLY A 52 7.65 19.11 8.13
CA GLY A 52 8.00 19.57 6.80
C GLY A 52 8.98 18.60 6.15
N ASP A 53 9.92 19.15 5.37
CA ASP A 53 10.88 18.32 4.65
C ASP A 53 12.04 17.84 5.55
N MET A 54 12.53 16.63 5.28
CA MET A 54 13.83 16.12 5.72
C MET A 54 14.83 16.24 4.57
N SER A 55 16.04 16.76 4.85
CA SER A 55 17.05 17.02 3.81
C SER A 55 18.49 16.85 4.30
N GLY A 56 19.44 16.81 3.37
CA GLY A 56 20.84 16.53 3.66
C GLY A 56 21.06 15.06 4.00
N ASN A 57 21.72 14.78 5.12
CA ASN A 57 21.96 13.43 5.66
C ASN A 57 21.02 13.12 6.83
N ALA A 58 19.88 13.81 6.94
CA ALA A 58 19.00 13.69 8.09
C ALA A 58 18.50 12.24 8.23
N GLN A 59 18.44 11.75 9.45
CA GLN A 59 18.00 10.39 9.78
C GLN A 59 16.69 10.48 10.53
N GLY A 60 15.71 9.69 10.14
CA GLY A 60 14.43 9.54 10.82
C GLY A 60 14.49 8.62 12.03
N GLY A 61 13.40 8.62 12.79
CA GLY A 61 13.17 7.84 14.00
C GLY A 61 12.81 6.39 13.72
N HIS A 62 12.23 5.71 14.71
CA HIS A 62 11.44 4.50 14.50
C HIS A 62 10.22 4.67 15.39
N ASP A 63 9.10 4.97 14.79
CA ASP A 63 8.03 5.70 15.42
C ASP A 63 6.78 4.84 15.51
N ASP A 64 6.18 4.84 16.70
CA ASP A 64 4.93 4.15 16.99
C ASP A 64 3.79 5.18 16.95
N ILE A 65 3.06 5.25 15.84
CA ILE A 65 1.97 6.22 15.63
C ILE A 65 0.61 5.55 15.72
N THR A 66 -0.19 5.92 16.71
CA THR A 66 -1.61 5.55 16.80
C THR A 66 -2.50 6.75 16.50
N GLY A 67 -3.33 6.64 15.46
CA GLY A 67 -4.26 7.68 15.03
C GLY A 67 -5.72 7.24 15.16
N SER A 68 -6.60 8.17 15.52
CA SER A 68 -8.05 7.97 15.32
C SER A 68 -8.68 9.20 14.70
N ILE A 69 -9.60 9.00 13.76
CA ILE A 69 -10.26 10.08 13.02
C ILE A 69 -11.76 10.08 13.36
N GLY A 70 -12.26 11.24 13.74
CA GLY A 70 -13.68 11.49 14.01
C GLY A 70 -14.49 11.82 12.76
N TRP A 71 -15.75 12.20 12.95
CA TRP A 71 -16.75 12.33 11.88
C TRP A 71 -16.44 13.48 10.90
N ARG A 72 -16.62 13.26 9.58
CA ARG A 72 -16.45 14.29 8.53
C ARG A 72 -15.07 14.94 8.55
N GLY A 73 -14.02 14.14 8.75
CA GLY A 73 -12.64 14.62 8.79
C GLY A 73 -12.20 15.23 7.46
N GLY A 74 -11.27 16.19 7.52
CA GLY A 74 -10.62 16.73 6.32
C GLY A 74 -9.57 15.76 5.74
N ALA A 75 -8.53 16.29 5.10
CA ALA A 75 -7.39 15.48 4.64
C ALA A 75 -6.51 15.05 5.83
N ASN A 76 -6.81 13.90 6.43
CA ASN A 76 -6.02 13.36 7.55
C ASN A 76 -4.75 12.70 7.01
N GLN A 77 -3.62 12.97 7.65
CA GLN A 77 -2.30 12.60 7.17
C GLN A 77 -1.48 12.00 8.31
N PHE A 78 -0.89 10.85 8.06
CA PHE A 78 0.01 10.17 8.97
C PHE A 78 1.26 9.79 8.19
N ALA A 79 2.42 10.14 8.69
CA ALA A 79 3.71 9.68 8.16
C ALA A 79 4.59 9.29 9.33
N GLY A 80 5.35 8.23 9.18
CA GLY A 80 6.35 7.78 10.14
C GLY A 80 7.39 8.87 10.35
N ASP A 81 8.01 9.43 9.31
CA ASP A 81 9.01 10.49 9.53
C ASP A 81 8.52 11.91 9.16
N ALA A 82 8.20 12.15 7.89
CA ALA A 82 8.10 13.49 7.31
C ALA A 82 6.69 13.84 6.83
N GLY A 83 6.14 14.93 7.38
CA GLY A 83 4.93 15.56 6.85
C GLY A 83 5.12 16.24 5.49
N GLY A 84 6.37 16.49 5.10
CA GLY A 84 6.78 16.97 3.79
C GLY A 84 7.52 15.90 2.99
N SER A 85 8.51 16.30 2.21
CA SER A 85 9.33 15.42 1.37
C SER A 85 10.61 14.98 2.08
N MET A 86 11.15 13.83 1.68
CA MET A 86 12.51 13.42 1.99
C MET A 86 13.40 13.64 0.78
N ILE A 87 14.48 14.40 0.94
CA ILE A 87 15.35 14.80 -0.16
C ILE A 87 16.83 14.57 0.17
N ASP A 88 17.66 14.67 -0.86
CA ASP A 88 19.11 14.44 -0.81
C ASP A 88 19.45 13.01 -0.39
N THR A 89 20.13 12.80 0.73
CA THR A 89 20.56 11.49 1.24
C THR A 89 19.94 11.24 2.61
N SER A 90 18.72 11.73 2.83
CA SER A 90 17.97 11.46 4.05
C SER A 90 17.53 10.01 4.12
N HIS A 91 17.36 9.49 5.33
CA HIS A 91 16.94 8.12 5.61
C HIS A 91 15.74 8.18 6.52
N GLY A 92 14.70 7.43 6.18
CA GLY A 92 13.53 7.25 7.00
C GLY A 92 13.70 6.16 8.05
N GLY A 93 12.66 6.02 8.86
CA GLY A 93 12.54 5.08 9.96
C GLY A 93 11.85 3.79 9.57
N ASN A 94 11.96 2.77 10.42
CA ASN A 94 11.10 1.60 10.37
C ASN A 94 9.98 1.81 11.38
N ASP A 95 8.84 2.24 10.89
CA ASP A 95 7.76 2.79 11.68
C ASP A 95 6.60 1.81 11.82
N THR A 96 5.78 2.05 12.84
CA THR A 96 4.55 1.30 13.07
C THR A 96 3.39 2.27 13.18
N LEU A 97 2.47 2.20 12.22
CA LEU A 97 1.33 3.10 12.15
C LEU A 97 0.02 2.30 12.29
N ASP A 98 -0.81 2.65 13.27
CA ASP A 98 -2.15 2.09 13.47
C ASP A 98 -3.20 3.21 13.47
N VAL A 99 -3.95 3.33 12.39
CA VAL A 99 -4.90 4.43 12.16
C VAL A 99 -6.33 3.90 12.06
N SER A 100 -7.21 4.38 12.96
CA SER A 100 -8.63 4.05 12.92
C SER A 100 -9.47 5.19 12.31
N VAL A 101 -10.24 4.87 11.27
CA VAL A 101 -11.09 5.82 10.54
C VAL A 101 -12.55 5.59 10.94
N LEU A 102 -13.11 6.44 11.80
CA LEU A 102 -14.48 6.26 12.34
C LEU A 102 -15.57 7.10 11.67
N THR A 103 -15.39 7.44 10.39
CA THR A 103 -16.12 8.53 9.74
C THR A 103 -17.18 8.05 8.74
N MET A 104 -18.20 8.89 8.49
CA MET A 104 -19.16 8.68 7.39
C MET A 104 -18.68 9.22 6.03
N ASP A 105 -17.66 10.08 6.03
CA ASP A 105 -17.22 10.94 4.92
C ASP A 105 -15.83 11.45 5.28
N GLY A 106 -14.79 10.98 4.58
CA GLY A 106 -13.38 11.24 4.92
C GLY A 106 -12.54 9.97 4.89
N GLY A 107 -11.23 10.15 4.67
CA GLY A 107 -10.25 9.07 4.61
C GLY A 107 -8.97 9.44 5.37
N ALA A 108 -8.02 8.51 5.38
CA ALA A 108 -6.67 8.72 5.85
C ALA A 108 -5.70 8.49 4.70
N THR A 109 -4.73 9.40 4.57
CA THR A 109 -3.50 9.16 3.83
C THR A 109 -2.45 8.76 4.85
N VAL A 110 -1.94 7.54 4.73
CA VAL A 110 -0.91 7.00 5.61
C VAL A 110 0.30 6.65 4.75
N SER A 111 1.45 7.17 5.15
CA SER A 111 2.75 6.83 4.58
C SER A 111 3.61 6.23 5.67
N GLY A 112 4.47 5.27 5.35
CA GLY A 112 5.53 4.83 6.22
C GLY A 112 6.55 5.94 6.41
N ASP A 113 7.20 6.48 5.38
CA ASP A 113 8.15 7.59 5.63
C ASP A 113 7.58 8.99 5.46
N ALA A 114 7.05 9.34 4.28
CA ALA A 114 6.81 10.73 3.90
C ALA A 114 5.50 10.98 3.16
N ILE A 115 4.75 12.00 3.60
CA ILE A 115 3.58 12.47 2.84
C ILE A 115 4.01 13.04 1.48
N GLY A 116 5.11 13.79 1.44
CA GLY A 116 5.68 14.34 0.22
C GLY A 116 6.42 13.30 -0.61
N ALA A 117 7.25 13.76 -1.54
CA ALA A 117 8.02 12.86 -2.41
C ALA A 117 9.33 12.45 -1.73
N LEU A 118 9.81 11.24 -2.04
CA LEU A 118 11.21 10.88 -1.84
C LEU A 118 12.00 11.27 -3.08
N ARG A 119 13.13 11.98 -2.92
CA ARG A 119 13.94 12.49 -4.04
C ARG A 119 15.44 12.41 -3.79
N GLY A 120 16.22 12.48 -4.86
CA GLY A 120 17.68 12.39 -4.80
C GLY A 120 18.16 10.96 -4.57
N LEU A 121 18.72 10.72 -3.39
CA LEU A 121 19.25 9.46 -2.88
C LEU A 121 18.58 9.08 -1.55
N ALA A 122 17.41 9.67 -1.26
CA ALA A 122 16.67 9.38 -0.04
C ALA A 122 16.28 7.90 0.00
N GLN A 123 16.24 7.35 1.21
CA GLN A 123 15.88 5.96 1.46
C GLN A 123 14.70 5.94 2.43
N GLY A 124 13.66 5.21 2.07
CA GLY A 124 12.63 4.83 3.01
C GLY A 124 13.11 3.76 3.97
N GLY A 125 12.31 3.47 4.99
CA GLY A 125 12.48 2.35 5.89
C GLY A 125 11.42 1.28 5.70
N ASN A 126 11.50 0.25 6.55
CA ASN A 126 10.60 -0.90 6.46
C ASN A 126 9.48 -0.77 7.50
N ASP A 127 8.28 -0.52 7.04
CA ASP A 127 7.16 -0.06 7.82
C ASP A 127 6.10 -1.12 8.05
N ASN A 128 5.37 -0.97 9.15
CA ASN A 128 4.21 -1.78 9.47
C ASN A 128 2.99 -0.92 9.68
N MET A 129 2.10 -0.91 8.70
CA MET A 129 0.94 -0.05 8.68
C MET A 129 -0.35 -0.85 8.75
N THR A 130 -1.24 -0.42 9.64
CA THR A 130 -2.62 -0.88 9.71
C THR A 130 -3.56 0.31 9.62
N VAL A 131 -4.48 0.29 8.66
CA VAL A 131 -5.63 1.20 8.65
C VAL A 131 -6.90 0.40 8.91
N THR A 132 -7.61 0.75 9.97
CA THR A 132 -8.88 0.13 10.33
C THR A 132 -10.04 1.07 10.05
N LEU A 133 -10.86 0.73 9.05
CA LEU A 133 -12.09 1.44 8.68
C LEU A 133 -13.26 0.97 9.58
N ASN A 134 -13.73 1.86 10.45
CA ASN A 134 -14.66 1.56 11.54
C ASN A 134 -15.84 2.56 11.57
N GLY A 135 -16.84 2.48 10.71
CA GLY A 135 -17.90 3.50 10.73
C GLY A 135 -19.20 3.11 10.03
N ASP A 136 -20.23 3.95 10.17
CA ASP A 136 -21.60 3.72 9.65
C ASP A 136 -21.79 4.07 8.14
N SER A 137 -20.74 4.10 7.29
CA SER A 137 -20.90 4.55 5.88
C SER A 137 -19.99 3.88 4.85
N ALA A 138 -20.49 3.81 3.62
CA ALA A 138 -19.92 3.14 2.44
C ALA A 138 -18.95 3.99 1.59
N ILE A 139 -18.46 5.13 2.08
CA ILE A 139 -17.62 6.08 1.30
C ILE A 139 -16.26 6.34 1.97
N ALA A 140 -15.98 5.70 3.12
CA ALA A 140 -14.66 5.79 3.73
C ALA A 140 -13.68 4.94 2.91
N GLY A 141 -12.61 5.56 2.43
CA GLY A 141 -11.48 4.88 1.80
C GLY A 141 -10.20 5.14 2.57
N ALA A 142 -9.25 4.24 2.41
CA ALA A 142 -7.89 4.38 2.93
C ALA A 142 -6.93 4.46 1.75
N THR A 143 -5.94 5.35 1.84
CA THR A 143 -4.77 5.33 0.96
C THR A 143 -3.55 5.07 1.82
N LEU A 144 -2.89 3.94 1.56
CA LEU A 144 -1.64 3.55 2.21
C LEU A 144 -0.54 3.54 1.16
N SER A 145 0.65 3.97 1.55
CA SER A 145 1.88 3.90 0.74
C SER A 145 3.01 3.56 1.68
N GLY A 146 3.86 2.59 1.34
CA GLY A 146 5.03 2.21 2.12
C GLY A 146 5.91 3.39 2.40
N ASP A 147 6.53 3.95 1.38
CA ASP A 147 7.42 5.08 1.62
C ASP A 147 6.74 6.42 1.45
N SER A 148 6.12 6.64 0.28
CA SER A 148 5.72 7.98 -0.16
C SER A 148 4.27 8.04 -0.62
N SER A 149 3.50 8.94 -0.03
CA SER A 149 2.11 9.17 -0.48
C SER A 149 2.01 9.86 -1.85
N THR A 150 3.14 10.20 -2.47
CA THR A 150 3.17 10.85 -3.80
C THR A 150 4.07 10.14 -4.80
N SER A 151 5.36 10.01 -4.51
CA SER A 151 6.30 9.46 -5.49
C SER A 151 7.70 9.19 -4.95
N LEU A 152 8.32 8.13 -5.49
CA LEU A 152 9.76 7.90 -5.49
C LEU A 152 10.40 8.48 -6.75
N MET A 153 11.42 9.32 -6.63
CA MET A 153 12.11 9.94 -7.77
C MET A 153 13.63 9.79 -7.71
N ASP A 154 14.30 10.05 -8.84
CA ASP A 154 15.76 10.09 -8.95
C ASP A 154 16.42 8.72 -8.66
N LEU A 155 17.23 8.57 -7.61
CA LEU A 155 17.92 7.32 -7.23
C LEU A 155 17.47 6.83 -5.84
N THR A 156 16.20 7.09 -5.51
CA THR A 156 15.58 6.70 -4.24
C THR A 156 15.44 5.19 -4.11
N GLN A 157 15.36 4.74 -2.87
CA GLN A 157 15.10 3.35 -2.50
C GLN A 157 13.94 3.36 -1.53
N GLY A 158 12.90 2.60 -1.81
CA GLY A 158 11.88 2.25 -0.84
C GLY A 158 12.35 1.15 0.13
N GLY A 159 11.53 0.83 1.11
CA GLY A 159 11.72 -0.26 2.06
C GLY A 159 10.79 -1.44 1.82
N ASP A 160 11.04 -2.54 2.56
CA ASP A 160 10.16 -3.71 2.52
C ASP A 160 9.03 -3.56 3.55
N ASP A 161 7.80 -3.35 3.09
CA ASP A 161 6.70 -2.89 3.91
C ASP A 161 5.61 -3.93 4.17
N VAL A 162 4.87 -3.74 5.26
CA VAL A 162 3.68 -4.52 5.58
C VAL A 162 2.49 -3.59 5.71
N LEU A 163 1.60 -3.66 4.73
CA LEU A 163 0.43 -2.79 4.63
C LEU A 163 -0.83 -3.61 4.83
N THR A 164 -1.65 -3.23 5.81
CA THR A 164 -2.87 -3.95 6.15
C THR A 164 -4.06 -3.01 6.23
N VAL A 165 -5.08 -3.27 5.42
CA VAL A 165 -6.39 -2.66 5.56
C VAL A 165 -7.29 -3.61 6.35
N LYS A 166 -8.07 -3.06 7.28
CA LYS A 166 -9.09 -3.79 8.02
C LYS A 166 -10.40 -3.04 7.94
N ILE A 167 -11.51 -3.77 7.82
CA ILE A 167 -12.84 -3.19 7.92
C ILE A 167 -13.61 -3.92 8.99
N GLU A 168 -14.06 -3.19 10.02
CA GLU A 168 -14.94 -3.71 11.04
C GLU A 168 -16.32 -3.05 10.89
N GLY A 169 -17.32 -3.79 10.40
CA GLY A 169 -18.67 -3.24 10.18
C GLY A 169 -19.49 -3.95 9.12
N GLN A 170 -20.56 -3.32 8.63
CA GLN A 170 -21.49 -3.88 7.64
C GLN A 170 -21.20 -3.43 6.19
N TYR A 171 -20.04 -2.84 5.90
CA TYR A 171 -19.78 -2.13 4.64
C TYR A 171 -18.89 -2.93 3.71
N ALA A 172 -19.54 -3.74 2.87
CA ALA A 172 -18.89 -4.57 1.83
C ALA A 172 -18.55 -3.80 0.54
N ASP A 173 -18.69 -2.46 0.52
CA ASP A 173 -18.47 -1.62 -0.67
C ASP A 173 -17.36 -0.57 -0.48
N ALA A 174 -16.60 -0.64 0.62
CA ALA A 174 -15.48 0.28 0.83
C ALA A 174 -14.40 0.07 -0.24
N VAL A 175 -13.70 1.16 -0.57
CA VAL A 175 -12.62 1.15 -1.55
C VAL A 175 -11.34 1.61 -0.89
N SER A 176 -10.30 0.77 -0.92
CA SER A 176 -8.97 1.16 -0.51
C SER A 176 -8.00 1.21 -1.69
N SER A 177 -6.94 1.99 -1.53
CA SER A 177 -5.80 2.01 -2.45
C SER A 177 -4.54 1.78 -1.63
N VAL A 178 -3.83 0.70 -1.94
CA VAL A 178 -2.62 0.28 -1.22
C VAL A 178 -1.50 0.23 -2.24
N TYR A 179 -0.44 0.99 -1.99
CA TYR A 179 0.79 0.99 -2.77
C TYR A 179 1.87 0.45 -1.86
N GLY A 180 2.64 -0.55 -2.29
CA GLY A 180 3.76 -1.03 -1.49
C GLY A 180 4.77 0.07 -1.29
N ASP A 181 5.23 0.78 -2.33
CA ASP A 181 6.10 1.94 -2.15
C ASP A 181 5.35 3.30 -2.25
N ALA A 182 4.84 3.61 -3.45
CA ALA A 182 4.35 4.95 -3.77
C ALA A 182 3.43 4.98 -5.00
N PRO A 183 2.50 5.95 -5.12
CA PRO A 183 1.64 6.07 -6.30
C PRO A 183 2.39 6.26 -7.63
N THR A 184 3.61 6.79 -7.60
CA THR A 184 4.43 6.99 -8.80
C THR A 184 5.91 6.72 -8.52
N MET A 185 6.52 5.83 -9.28
CA MET A 185 7.98 5.68 -9.32
C MET A 185 8.53 6.33 -10.58
N ALA A 186 9.59 7.12 -10.44
CA ALA A 186 10.20 7.87 -11.54
C ALA A 186 11.73 7.80 -11.49
N GLY A 187 12.38 8.03 -12.64
CA GLY A 187 13.82 8.14 -12.72
C GLY A 187 14.52 6.78 -12.69
N HIS A 188 15.35 6.58 -11.66
CA HIS A 188 16.09 5.35 -11.34
C HIS A 188 15.74 4.86 -9.92
N SER A 189 14.49 5.04 -9.48
CA SER A 189 14.01 4.60 -8.16
C SER A 189 13.95 3.08 -8.06
N HIS A 190 14.09 2.56 -6.84
CA HIS A 190 13.98 1.14 -6.54
C HIS A 190 12.94 0.98 -5.44
N GLY A 191 11.99 0.07 -5.62
CA GLY A 191 11.02 -0.32 -4.62
C GLY A 191 11.53 -1.42 -3.69
N GLY A 192 10.76 -1.75 -2.66
CA GLY A 192 10.98 -2.87 -1.77
C GLY A 192 10.05 -4.06 -2.00
N ASN A 193 10.23 -5.12 -1.22
CA ASN A 193 9.44 -6.35 -1.29
C ASN A 193 8.32 -6.29 -0.26
N ASP A 194 7.10 -6.07 -0.73
CA ASP A 194 6.03 -5.64 0.14
C ASP A 194 5.02 -6.75 0.41
N ILE A 195 4.32 -6.62 1.54
CA ILE A 195 3.21 -7.49 1.92
C ILE A 195 1.96 -6.63 2.05
N LEU A 196 1.08 -6.73 1.07
CA LEU A 196 -0.17 -6.00 1.02
C LEU A 196 -1.34 -6.93 1.36
N ASN A 197 -2.10 -6.54 2.37
CA ASN A 197 -3.30 -7.23 2.80
C ASN A 197 -4.50 -6.28 2.69
N GLY A 198 -5.37 -6.55 1.72
CA GLY A 198 -6.69 -5.95 1.59
C GLY A 198 -7.67 -6.48 2.63
N ALA A 199 -8.90 -5.99 2.57
CA ALA A 199 -9.92 -6.23 3.55
C ALA A 199 -11.17 -6.85 2.92
N VAL A 200 -12.36 -6.50 3.44
CA VAL A 200 -13.59 -6.76 2.71
C VAL A 200 -13.87 -5.58 1.77
N GLY A 201 -14.33 -5.80 0.54
CA GLY A 201 -14.77 -4.71 -0.33
C GLY A 201 -14.18 -4.73 -1.73
N ARG A 202 -13.69 -3.60 -2.20
CA ARG A 202 -12.99 -3.51 -3.49
C ARG A 202 -11.68 -2.78 -3.26
N ASP A 203 -10.60 -3.51 -3.24
CA ASP A 203 -9.28 -2.97 -3.00
C ASP A 203 -8.50 -2.82 -4.32
N PHE A 204 -7.76 -1.71 -4.44
CA PHE A 204 -6.80 -1.47 -5.51
C PHE A 204 -5.40 -1.59 -4.91
N MET A 205 -4.69 -2.66 -5.24
CA MET A 205 -3.41 -3.01 -4.63
C MET A 205 -2.32 -3.02 -5.68
N TYR A 206 -1.26 -2.26 -5.43
CA TYR A 206 -0.10 -2.14 -6.29
C TYR A 206 1.10 -2.59 -5.48
N GLY A 207 1.77 -3.66 -5.92
CA GLY A 207 2.97 -4.18 -5.30
C GLY A 207 3.98 -3.08 -5.06
N ASP A 208 4.38 -2.34 -6.09
CA ASP A 208 5.17 -1.11 -5.90
C ASP A 208 4.34 0.18 -6.11
N ALA A 209 3.87 0.39 -7.35
CA ALA A 209 3.37 1.68 -7.82
C ALA A 209 2.29 1.58 -8.89
N GLY A 210 1.40 2.59 -8.93
CA GLY A 210 0.37 2.67 -9.97
C GLY A 210 0.86 3.26 -11.29
N ILE A 211 1.93 4.06 -11.26
CA ILE A 211 2.51 4.74 -12.42
C ILE A 211 4.03 4.63 -12.38
N TYR A 212 4.63 4.26 -13.51
CA TYR A 212 6.09 4.18 -13.66
C TYR A 212 6.58 5.11 -14.77
N GLU A 213 7.52 6.00 -14.45
CA GLU A 213 8.10 7.01 -15.34
C GLU A 213 9.65 6.87 -15.40
N PRO A 214 10.15 5.79 -16.04
CA PRO A 214 11.58 5.47 -16.03
C PRO A 214 12.41 6.45 -16.87
N ALA A 215 13.60 6.82 -16.37
CA ALA A 215 14.55 7.65 -17.11
C ALA A 215 15.10 6.93 -18.36
N THR A 216 15.32 5.62 -18.24
CA THR A 216 15.69 4.73 -19.33
C THR A 216 15.04 3.36 -19.15
N PRO A 217 14.94 2.54 -20.21
CA PRO A 217 14.49 1.18 -20.04
C PRO A 217 15.25 0.42 -18.96
N GLY A 218 14.54 -0.20 -18.02
CA GLY A 218 15.15 -0.93 -16.90
C GLY A 218 15.61 -0.07 -15.73
N SER A 219 15.31 1.23 -15.70
CA SER A 219 15.86 2.13 -14.67
C SER A 219 15.12 2.12 -13.34
N ILE A 220 13.82 1.85 -13.34
CA ILE A 220 13.04 1.66 -12.13
C ILE A 220 12.97 0.17 -11.86
N THR A 221 13.22 -0.29 -10.64
CA THR A 221 12.96 -1.70 -10.28
C THR A 221 11.94 -1.74 -9.16
N GLY A 222 10.99 -2.66 -9.23
CA GLY A 222 10.17 -3.00 -8.08
C GLY A 222 10.85 -3.97 -7.11
N GLY A 223 10.10 -4.52 -6.16
CA GLY A 223 10.44 -5.70 -5.38
C GLY A 223 9.66 -6.94 -5.78
N SER A 224 9.62 -7.94 -4.91
CA SER A 224 8.90 -9.21 -5.08
C SER A 224 7.79 -9.27 -4.04
N ASP A 225 6.58 -8.99 -4.47
CA ASP A 225 5.51 -8.60 -3.55
C ASP A 225 4.57 -9.76 -3.23
N THR A 226 3.91 -9.66 -2.07
CA THR A 226 2.86 -10.57 -1.65
C THR A 226 1.55 -9.81 -1.51
N LEU A 227 0.59 -10.14 -2.38
CA LEU A 227 -0.70 -9.47 -2.44
C LEU A 227 -1.82 -10.44 -2.06
N ASN A 228 -2.66 -10.02 -1.11
CA ASN A 228 -3.90 -10.70 -0.75
C ASN A 228 -5.04 -9.69 -0.69
N GLY A 229 -5.95 -9.73 -1.67
CA GLY A 229 -7.12 -8.84 -1.76
C GLY A 229 -8.06 -8.94 -0.56
N GLY A 230 -8.11 -10.10 0.10
CA GLY A 230 -9.11 -10.37 1.11
C GLY A 230 -10.39 -10.90 0.47
N ALA A 231 -11.54 -10.33 0.81
CA ALA A 231 -12.82 -10.77 0.29
C ALA A 231 -13.54 -9.62 -0.41
N GLY A 232 -13.96 -9.79 -1.65
CA GLY A 232 -14.31 -8.62 -2.43
C GLY A 232 -14.28 -8.87 -3.92
N ASP A 233 -14.30 -7.80 -4.69
CA ASP A 233 -13.95 -7.89 -6.10
C ASP A 233 -12.72 -7.01 -6.31
N ASP A 234 -11.53 -7.55 -6.04
CA ASP A 234 -10.30 -6.77 -5.90
C ASP A 234 -9.50 -6.64 -7.20
N TRP A 235 -8.66 -5.61 -7.26
CA TRP A 235 -7.73 -5.36 -8.38
C TRP A 235 -6.30 -5.34 -7.85
N MET A 236 -5.48 -6.24 -8.37
CA MET A 236 -4.10 -6.43 -7.95
C MET A 236 -3.15 -6.24 -9.13
N TRP A 237 -2.11 -5.45 -8.91
CA TRP A 237 -0.95 -5.30 -9.78
C TRP A 237 0.28 -5.74 -9.00
N GLY A 238 0.96 -6.77 -9.48
CA GLY A 238 2.21 -7.24 -8.87
C GLY A 238 3.32 -6.21 -9.00
N GLY A 239 3.42 -5.53 -10.15
CA GLY A 239 4.50 -4.59 -10.38
C GLY A 239 5.68 -5.27 -11.07
N GLY A 240 6.91 -4.94 -10.66
CA GLY A 240 8.11 -5.56 -11.25
C GLY A 240 8.49 -6.88 -10.56
N ASN A 241 9.41 -7.64 -11.17
CA ASN A 241 9.91 -8.91 -10.62
C ASN A 241 8.84 -10.01 -10.51
N SER A 242 8.90 -10.86 -9.47
CA SER A 242 8.11 -12.09 -9.37
C SER A 242 7.27 -12.02 -8.12
N ASP A 243 5.96 -11.97 -8.32
CA ASP A 243 5.00 -11.64 -7.28
C ASP A 243 4.17 -12.85 -6.87
N PHE A 244 3.60 -12.74 -5.68
CA PHE A 244 2.83 -13.79 -5.04
C PHE A 244 1.43 -13.31 -4.72
N PHE A 245 0.43 -13.89 -5.40
CA PHE A 245 -0.98 -13.57 -5.21
C PHE A 245 -1.66 -14.68 -4.41
N ALA A 246 -2.10 -14.36 -3.19
CA ALA A 246 -2.68 -15.33 -2.27
C ALA A 246 -4.20 -15.21 -2.20
N PHE A 247 -4.91 -16.32 -2.39
CA PHE A 247 -6.37 -16.36 -2.35
C PHE A 247 -6.87 -17.37 -1.32
N SER A 248 -7.80 -16.91 -0.48
CA SER A 248 -8.55 -17.75 0.45
C SER A 248 -9.99 -17.94 0.00
N THR A 249 -10.66 -18.95 0.52
CA THR A 249 -12.08 -19.21 0.22
C THR A 249 -12.97 -18.01 0.55
N GLY A 250 -13.85 -17.64 -0.38
CA GLY A 250 -14.68 -16.44 -0.25
C GLY A 250 -13.96 -15.14 -0.65
N SER A 251 -12.91 -15.22 -1.47
CA SER A 251 -12.20 -14.05 -1.98
C SER A 251 -13.06 -13.19 -2.91
N GLY A 252 -14.09 -13.77 -3.55
CA GLY A 252 -14.95 -13.07 -4.52
C GLY A 252 -14.34 -13.02 -5.93
N ASN A 253 -14.60 -11.97 -6.72
CA ASN A 253 -14.26 -11.94 -8.15
C ASN A 253 -13.12 -10.96 -8.42
N ASP A 254 -11.92 -11.49 -8.32
CA ASP A 254 -10.69 -10.72 -8.32
C ASP A 254 -10.09 -10.61 -9.72
N THR A 255 -9.32 -9.55 -9.94
CA THR A 255 -8.57 -9.30 -11.18
C THR A 255 -7.09 -9.11 -10.87
N ILE A 256 -6.25 -9.96 -11.43
CA ILE A 256 -4.81 -9.71 -11.53
C ILE A 256 -4.57 -9.06 -12.88
N ALA A 257 -4.15 -7.80 -12.86
CA ALA A 257 -4.15 -6.95 -14.04
C ALA A 257 -2.84 -7.01 -14.83
N ASP A 258 -1.80 -7.66 -14.28
CA ASP A 258 -0.47 -7.73 -14.89
C ASP A 258 0.22 -9.09 -14.68
N PHE A 259 -0.52 -10.18 -14.47
CA PHE A 259 0.06 -11.51 -14.26
C PHE A 259 1.07 -11.91 -15.37
N ASP A 260 2.31 -12.21 -15.00
CA ASP A 260 3.43 -12.52 -15.91
C ASP A 260 3.62 -11.48 -17.06
N GLN A 261 3.09 -10.27 -16.85
CA GLN A 261 3.19 -9.08 -17.69
C GLN A 261 3.53 -7.82 -16.88
N GLY A 262 3.69 -7.95 -15.56
CA GLY A 262 4.10 -6.94 -14.59
C GLY A 262 5.30 -6.17 -15.09
N ASN A 263 5.35 -4.89 -14.73
CA ASN A 263 6.25 -3.93 -15.35
C ASN A 263 7.69 -4.43 -15.28
N LYS A 264 8.16 -5.00 -16.40
CA LYS A 264 9.56 -5.24 -16.75
C LYS A 264 10.29 -3.91 -16.77
N ALA A 265 10.23 -3.07 -15.73
CA ALA A 265 10.83 -1.75 -15.64
C ALA A 265 10.83 -0.99 -16.98
N VAL A 266 9.75 -1.01 -17.78
CA VAL A 266 9.78 -0.60 -19.20
C VAL A 266 11.11 -0.98 -19.91
N GLY A 267 11.46 -2.26 -20.04
CA GLY A 267 12.70 -2.75 -20.67
C GLY A 267 13.80 -3.29 -19.76
N SER A 268 13.48 -3.66 -18.52
CA SER A 268 14.16 -4.78 -17.83
C SER A 268 14.14 -6.04 -18.71
N THR A 269 15.18 -6.84 -18.53
CA THR A 269 15.34 -8.15 -19.21
C THR A 269 15.33 -9.31 -18.22
N ALA A 270 15.01 -9.03 -16.95
CA ALA A 270 14.85 -10.07 -15.94
C ALA A 270 13.74 -11.02 -16.36
N ALA A 271 13.94 -12.30 -16.07
CA ALA A 271 12.88 -13.29 -16.19
C ALA A 271 12.07 -13.23 -14.91
N GLU A 272 10.78 -12.96 -15.06
CA GLU A 272 9.79 -12.85 -14.01
C GLU A 272 8.91 -14.10 -14.07
N HIS A 273 8.41 -14.52 -12.92
CA HIS A 273 7.50 -15.66 -12.82
C HIS A 273 6.62 -15.47 -11.59
N ASP A 274 5.41 -14.97 -11.82
CA ASP A 274 4.42 -14.78 -10.78
C ASP A 274 3.84 -16.11 -10.32
N LEU A 275 3.24 -16.10 -9.14
CA LEU A 275 2.69 -17.30 -8.52
C LEU A 275 1.35 -17.02 -7.85
N ILE A 276 0.36 -17.84 -8.18
CA ILE A 276 -0.98 -17.77 -7.60
C ILE A 276 -1.15 -18.91 -6.59
N ASP A 277 -1.40 -18.59 -5.32
CA ASP A 277 -1.72 -19.56 -4.29
C ASP A 277 -3.24 -19.70 -4.10
N VAL A 278 -3.73 -20.91 -4.33
CA VAL A 278 -5.15 -21.30 -4.15
C VAL A 278 -5.28 -22.53 -3.24
N GLN A 279 -4.28 -22.82 -2.39
CA GLN A 279 -4.28 -24.02 -1.54
C GLN A 279 -5.51 -24.09 -0.61
N ASP A 280 -6.05 -22.96 -0.17
CA ASP A 280 -7.24 -22.91 0.71
C ASP A 280 -8.51 -23.47 0.02
N TYR A 281 -8.58 -23.45 -1.31
CA TYR A 281 -9.68 -24.05 -2.08
C TYR A 281 -9.60 -25.58 -2.16
N GLY A 282 -8.44 -26.16 -1.83
CA GLY A 282 -8.29 -27.61 -1.65
C GLY A 282 -8.42 -28.46 -2.93
N PHE A 283 -7.99 -27.93 -4.08
CA PHE A 283 -7.91 -28.73 -5.30
C PHE A 283 -6.89 -29.86 -5.15
N ALA A 284 -7.16 -31.02 -5.75
CA ALA A 284 -6.29 -32.19 -5.55
C ALA A 284 -4.99 -32.12 -6.38
N ASP A 285 -5.05 -31.50 -7.54
CA ASP A 285 -3.95 -31.37 -8.50
C ASP A 285 -4.28 -30.32 -9.59
N TRP A 286 -3.32 -30.10 -10.49
CA TRP A 286 -3.49 -29.26 -11.67
C TRP A 286 -4.65 -29.70 -12.57
N ALA A 287 -4.92 -31.00 -12.70
CA ALA A 287 -6.01 -31.46 -13.57
C ALA A 287 -7.38 -31.03 -13.04
N ALA A 288 -7.54 -30.99 -11.71
CA ALA A 288 -8.71 -30.43 -11.06
C ALA A 288 -8.84 -28.91 -11.32
N LEU A 289 -7.79 -28.13 -11.05
CA LEU A 289 -7.81 -26.67 -11.22
C LEU A 289 -7.99 -26.26 -12.69
N SER A 290 -7.15 -26.79 -13.59
CA SER A 290 -7.14 -26.46 -15.02
C SER A 290 -8.47 -26.72 -15.73
N SER A 291 -9.28 -27.66 -15.23
CA SER A 291 -10.62 -27.93 -15.77
C SER A 291 -11.64 -26.81 -15.53
N LEU A 292 -11.31 -25.86 -14.64
CA LEU A 292 -12.13 -24.71 -14.25
C LEU A 292 -11.68 -23.41 -14.93
N ILE A 293 -10.65 -23.47 -15.77
CA ILE A 293 -10.08 -22.30 -16.44
C ILE A 293 -10.64 -22.20 -17.85
N SER A 294 -11.14 -21.02 -18.21
CA SER A 294 -11.59 -20.72 -19.57
C SER A 294 -11.40 -19.25 -19.94
N ASP A 295 -11.28 -18.96 -21.23
CA ASP A 295 -11.23 -17.58 -21.70
C ASP A 295 -12.62 -16.92 -21.63
N ASN A 296 -12.66 -15.68 -21.15
CA ASN A 296 -13.84 -14.82 -21.25
C ASN A 296 -14.03 -14.26 -22.68
N ALA A 297 -15.01 -13.36 -22.86
CA ALA A 297 -15.29 -12.77 -24.17
C ALA A 297 -14.18 -11.81 -24.70
N SER A 298 -13.36 -11.27 -23.81
CA SER A 298 -12.20 -10.43 -24.11
C SER A 298 -10.95 -11.25 -24.44
N GLY A 299 -10.95 -12.54 -24.08
CA GLY A 299 -9.82 -13.45 -24.24
C GLY A 299 -9.03 -13.69 -22.96
N ASP A 300 -9.44 -13.11 -21.83
CA ASP A 300 -8.73 -13.22 -20.56
C ASP A 300 -9.08 -14.54 -19.87
N ALA A 301 -8.10 -15.17 -19.25
CA ALA A 301 -8.24 -16.40 -18.50
C ALA A 301 -9.05 -16.11 -17.23
N VAL A 302 -10.14 -16.85 -17.05
CA VAL A 302 -10.95 -16.83 -15.84
C VAL A 302 -10.88 -18.20 -15.17
N ILE A 303 -10.43 -18.19 -13.93
CA ILE A 303 -10.32 -19.35 -13.06
C ILE A 303 -11.55 -19.35 -12.15
N HIS A 304 -12.50 -20.26 -12.40
CA HIS A 304 -13.71 -20.36 -11.58
C HIS A 304 -13.48 -21.22 -10.33
N LEU A 305 -13.05 -20.59 -9.24
CA LEU A 305 -12.65 -21.27 -8.00
C LEU A 305 -13.84 -21.86 -7.23
N SER A 306 -14.97 -21.16 -7.22
CA SER A 306 -16.22 -21.61 -6.60
C SER A 306 -17.45 -21.11 -7.37
N SER A 307 -18.65 -21.20 -6.79
CA SER A 307 -19.84 -20.58 -7.39
C SER A 307 -19.84 -19.05 -7.31
N ASN A 308 -19.05 -18.49 -6.39
CA ASN A 308 -19.02 -17.06 -6.10
C ASN A 308 -17.62 -16.45 -6.23
N ASP A 309 -16.58 -17.30 -6.34
CA ASP A 309 -15.19 -16.85 -6.38
C ASP A 309 -14.58 -17.13 -7.75
N SER A 310 -13.87 -16.14 -8.29
CA SER A 310 -13.12 -16.28 -9.53
C SER A 310 -11.91 -15.35 -9.57
N ILE A 311 -10.88 -15.76 -10.30
CA ILE A 311 -9.72 -14.92 -10.62
C ILE A 311 -9.73 -14.68 -12.13
N THR A 312 -9.67 -13.42 -12.53
CA THR A 312 -9.46 -13.01 -13.93
C THR A 312 -8.03 -12.53 -14.10
N LEU A 313 -7.32 -13.05 -15.11
CA LEU A 313 -5.97 -12.63 -15.47
C LEU A 313 -6.02 -11.78 -16.74
N ASP A 314 -5.96 -10.46 -16.58
CA ASP A 314 -6.13 -9.51 -17.69
C ASP A 314 -5.04 -9.73 -18.77
N GLY A 315 -5.45 -9.87 -20.03
CA GLY A 315 -4.51 -10.04 -21.15
C GLY A 315 -3.77 -11.39 -21.20
N ILE A 316 -4.13 -12.37 -20.35
CA ILE A 316 -3.56 -13.73 -20.35
C ILE A 316 -4.60 -14.72 -20.88
N HIS A 317 -4.22 -15.56 -21.85
CA HIS A 317 -5.08 -16.65 -22.32
C HIS A 317 -4.96 -17.89 -21.44
N ALA A 318 -6.06 -18.61 -21.21
CA ALA A 318 -6.11 -19.84 -20.43
C ALA A 318 -5.14 -20.92 -20.94
N ALA A 319 -4.90 -20.94 -22.25
CA ALA A 319 -3.97 -21.89 -22.88
C ALA A 319 -2.49 -21.62 -22.58
N ASN A 320 -2.16 -20.45 -22.04
CA ASN A 320 -0.79 -20.08 -21.68
C ASN A 320 -0.43 -20.47 -20.24
N LEU A 321 -1.43 -20.82 -19.42
CA LEU A 321 -1.24 -21.18 -18.03
C LEU A 321 -0.66 -22.60 -17.88
N HIS A 322 0.24 -22.74 -16.92
CA HIS A 322 0.99 -23.94 -16.64
C HIS A 322 0.96 -24.27 -15.13
N PRO A 323 1.10 -25.54 -14.72
CA PRO A 323 1.13 -25.90 -13.30
C PRO A 323 2.21 -25.22 -12.45
N THR A 324 3.20 -24.56 -13.06
CA THR A 324 4.25 -23.81 -12.34
C THR A 324 3.74 -22.49 -11.79
N ASP A 325 2.67 -21.96 -12.38
CA ASP A 325 2.08 -20.65 -12.11
C ASP A 325 1.19 -20.70 -10.86
N PHE A 326 1.02 -21.89 -10.26
CA PHE A 326 0.09 -22.14 -9.17
C PHE A 326 0.69 -22.94 -8.03
N ILE A 327 0.30 -22.58 -6.81
CA ILE A 327 0.38 -23.45 -5.64
C ILE A 327 -1.01 -24.03 -5.37
N ILE A 328 -1.09 -25.37 -5.29
CA ILE A 328 -2.32 -26.17 -5.14
C ILE A 328 -2.17 -27.11 -3.95
#